data_AF-A0A7K2KIL3-F1
#
_entry.id   AF-A0A7K2KIL3-F1
#
_cell.length_a   1.000
_cell.length_b   1.000
_cell.length_c   1.000
_cell.angle_alpha   90.00
_cell.angle_beta   90.00
_cell.angle_gamma   90.00
#
_symmetry.space_group_name_H-M   'P 1'
#
loop_
_entity.id
_entity.type
_entity.pdbx_description
1 polymer ?
#
loop_
_entity_poly.entity_id
_entity_poly.type
_entity_poly.pdbx_seq_one_letter_code
_entity_poly.pdbx_strand_id
1 'polypeptide(L)'
;AVVTAALRAAVRPRRAVWRTPLPAVLGLRLFPRAGGVDELALDTALATVTPQVRAAFALRVLEGLGARSAAPVLAAAGVAAPEEALHAAEHLRSIVGAEAEALLHGTEFDPCVVQARPTDLLRRRRRTRLTALVAAALVLSASAGTLVALRPEPPEPAPPVTALAAASARATDPRFLVRTPPERWSDTARVDLTQWPARGERTGDTALLS
;
A
#
# COMPACT_ATOMS: atom_id res chain seq x y z
N ALA A 1 -3.24 6.54 -32.75
CA ALA A 1 -4.59 5.93 -32.76
C ALA A 1 -5.19 5.72 -31.35
N VAL A 2 -4.39 5.84 -30.28
CA VAL A 2 -4.83 5.63 -28.88
C VAL A 2 -5.67 6.80 -28.38
N VAL A 3 -5.33 8.04 -28.76
CA VAL A 3 -6.04 9.25 -28.32
C VAL A 3 -7.46 9.30 -28.89
N THR A 4 -7.63 8.95 -30.16
CA THR A 4 -8.96 8.86 -30.80
C THR A 4 -9.82 7.76 -30.17
N ALA A 5 -9.21 6.63 -29.79
CA ALA A 5 -9.91 5.55 -29.08
C ALA A 5 -10.32 5.98 -27.66
N ALA A 6 -9.45 6.71 -26.95
CA ALA A 6 -9.73 7.25 -25.62
C ALA A 6 -10.87 8.29 -25.65
N LEU A 7 -10.87 9.19 -26.65
CA LEU A 7 -11.95 10.16 -26.84
C LEU A 7 -13.29 9.48 -27.17
N ARG A 8 -13.28 8.45 -28.02
CA ARG A 8 -14.48 7.64 -28.30
C ARG A 8 -14.97 6.85 -27.07
N ALA A 9 -14.05 6.40 -26.21
CA ALA A 9 -14.39 5.70 -24.97
C ALA A 9 -14.98 6.66 -23.92
N ALA A 10 -14.54 7.92 -23.89
CA ALA A 10 -15.07 8.95 -22.97
C ALA A 10 -16.54 9.32 -23.25
N VAL A 11 -17.03 9.13 -24.48
CA VAL A 11 -18.43 9.34 -24.86
C VAL A 11 -19.34 8.19 -24.39
N ARG A 12 -18.79 7.03 -23.97
CA ARG A 12 -19.61 5.94 -23.45
C ARG A 12 -20.00 6.22 -21.99
N PRO A 13 -21.27 6.01 -21.61
CA PRO A 13 -21.65 6.07 -20.20
C PRO A 13 -20.79 5.07 -19.44
N ARG A 14 -20.10 5.54 -18.39
CA ARG A 14 -19.30 4.72 -17.47
C ARG A 14 -20.21 3.69 -16.83
N ARG A 15 -20.40 2.54 -17.49
CA ARG A 15 -20.99 1.36 -16.86
C ARG A 15 -20.05 1.01 -15.72
N ALA A 16 -20.61 0.92 -14.52
CA ALA A 16 -19.87 0.60 -13.31
C ALA A 16 -19.12 -0.72 -13.51
N VAL A 17 -17.83 -0.62 -13.86
CA VAL A 17 -16.91 -1.75 -13.83
C VAL A 17 -16.58 -1.98 -12.37
N TRP A 18 -17.52 -2.63 -11.68
CA TRP A 18 -17.26 -3.24 -10.39
C TRP A 18 -17.39 -4.75 -10.60
N ARG A 19 -16.23 -5.42 -10.54
CA ARG A 19 -15.98 -6.77 -10.01
C ARG A 19 -14.82 -7.45 -10.76
N THR A 20 -13.63 -6.92 -10.56
CA THR A 20 -12.42 -7.74 -10.48
C THR A 20 -11.88 -7.61 -9.05
N PRO A 21 -11.37 -8.68 -8.41
CA PRO A 21 -10.81 -8.64 -7.06
C PRO A 21 -9.40 -8.03 -7.10
N LEU A 22 -9.28 -6.84 -7.68
CA LEU A 22 -8.04 -6.08 -7.56
C LEU A 22 -7.98 -5.52 -6.13
N PRO A 23 -6.80 -5.48 -5.50
CA PRO A 23 -6.65 -4.80 -4.22
C PRO A 23 -7.06 -3.33 -4.39
N ALA A 24 -8.25 -2.99 -3.90
CA ALA A 24 -8.78 -1.64 -3.94
C ALA A 24 -8.08 -0.80 -2.87
N VAL A 25 -6.95 -0.20 -3.23
CA VAL A 25 -6.24 0.73 -2.36
C VAL A 25 -6.86 2.12 -2.51
N LEU A 26 -7.84 2.43 -1.64
CA LEU A 26 -8.38 3.78 -1.50
C LEU A 26 -7.23 4.78 -1.25
N GLY A 27 -7.10 5.77 -2.14
CA GLY A 27 -6.16 6.88 -2.00
C GLY A 27 -4.74 6.63 -2.53
N LEU A 28 -4.46 5.52 -3.21
CA LEU A 28 -3.19 5.34 -3.92
C LEU A 28 -3.05 6.39 -5.02
N ARG A 29 -1.99 7.20 -4.98
CA ARG A 29 -1.70 8.17 -6.05
C ARG A 29 -0.66 7.58 -7.00
N LEU A 30 -1.07 7.40 -8.25
CA LEU A 30 -0.22 6.99 -9.36
C LEU A 30 0.29 8.24 -10.08
N PHE A 31 1.58 8.27 -10.38
CA PHE A 31 2.24 9.34 -11.11
C PHE A 31 2.90 8.76 -12.36
N PRO A 32 2.88 9.45 -13.50
CA PRO A 32 3.78 9.13 -14.61
C PRO A 32 5.23 9.12 -14.13
N ARG A 33 6.12 8.46 -14.89
CA ARG A 33 7.54 8.50 -14.58
C ARG A 33 8.01 9.96 -14.57
N ALA A 34 8.69 10.38 -13.51
CA ALA A 34 9.23 11.73 -13.45
C ALA A 34 10.27 11.91 -14.58
N GLY A 35 9.98 12.82 -15.51
CA GLY A 35 10.94 13.29 -16.51
C GLY A 35 11.92 14.30 -15.92
N GLY A 36 12.91 14.70 -16.72
CA GLY A 36 13.83 15.79 -16.44
C GLY A 36 13.16 17.18 -16.41
N VAL A 37 14.00 18.22 -16.46
CA VAL A 37 13.56 19.63 -16.35
C VAL A 37 12.70 20.06 -17.53
N ASP A 38 12.99 19.55 -18.74
CA ASP A 38 12.30 19.92 -19.97
C ASP A 38 10.90 19.28 -20.03
N GLU A 39 10.77 18.06 -19.53
CA GLU A 39 9.49 17.37 -19.36
C GLU A 39 8.58 18.09 -18.36
N LEU A 40 9.15 18.61 -17.28
CA LEU A 40 8.40 19.40 -16.30
C LEU A 40 7.96 20.76 -16.87
N ALA A 41 8.82 21.38 -17.70
CA ALA A 41 8.47 22.61 -18.41
C ALA A 41 7.32 22.38 -19.39
N LEU A 42 7.37 21.28 -20.15
CA LEU A 42 6.30 20.85 -21.05
C LEU A 42 4.99 20.56 -20.30
N ASP A 43 5.04 19.80 -19.21
CA ASP A 43 3.87 19.50 -18.38
C ASP A 43 3.23 20.79 -17.83
N THR A 44 4.07 21.72 -17.36
CA THR A 44 3.62 23.02 -16.88
C THR A 44 2.97 23.85 -18.00
N ALA A 45 3.57 23.89 -19.19
CA ALA A 45 3.01 24.59 -20.35
C ALA A 45 1.66 23.99 -20.78
N LEU A 46 1.50 22.67 -20.72
CA LEU A 46 0.23 22.00 -21.04
C LEU A 46 -0.82 22.21 -19.95
N ALA A 47 -0.41 22.33 -18.69
CA ALA A 47 -1.31 22.57 -17.56
C ALA A 47 -1.96 23.96 -17.59
N THR A 48 -1.30 24.97 -18.18
CA THR A 48 -1.81 26.36 -18.23
C THR A 48 -2.83 26.59 -19.36
N VAL A 49 -2.86 25.72 -20.37
CA VAL A 49 -3.80 25.85 -21.49
C VAL A 49 -5.13 25.12 -21.24
N THR A 50 -6.12 25.39 -22.09
CA THR A 50 -7.44 24.76 -21.97
C THR A 50 -7.40 23.29 -22.42
N PRO A 51 -8.37 22.46 -21.96
CA PRO A 51 -8.48 21.06 -22.41
C PRO A 51 -8.57 20.91 -23.94
N GLN A 52 -9.24 21.84 -24.62
CA GLN A 52 -9.42 21.86 -26.07
C GLN A 52 -8.09 22.08 -26.79
N VAL A 53 -7.27 23.00 -26.27
CA VAL A 53 -5.93 23.27 -26.79
C VAL A 53 -5.01 22.07 -26.57
N ARG A 54 -5.07 21.41 -25.41
CA ARG A 54 -4.33 20.15 -25.18
C ARG A 54 -4.75 19.05 -26.14
N ALA A 55 -6.06 18.92 -26.40
CA ALA A 55 -6.56 17.92 -27.35
C ALA A 55 -6.08 18.21 -28.78
N ALA A 56 -6.14 19.47 -29.21
CA ALA A 56 -5.61 19.92 -30.49
C ALA A 56 -4.10 19.64 -30.58
N PHE A 57 -3.33 20.00 -29.56
CA PHE A 57 -1.89 19.74 -29.46
C PHE A 57 -1.57 18.24 -29.58
N ALA A 58 -2.29 17.37 -28.86
CA ALA A 58 -2.12 15.93 -28.95
C ALA A 58 -2.42 15.39 -30.37
N LEU A 59 -3.46 15.88 -31.05
CA LEU A 59 -3.75 15.47 -32.43
C LEU A 59 -2.65 15.91 -33.41
N ARG A 60 -2.04 17.07 -33.17
CA ARG A 60 -0.97 17.61 -34.01
C ARG A 60 0.35 16.87 -33.81
N VAL A 61 0.73 16.64 -32.55
CA VAL A 61 2.05 16.12 -32.18
C VAL A 61 2.05 14.60 -32.08
N LEU A 62 1.15 13.99 -31.30
CA LEU A 62 1.13 12.53 -31.09
C LEU A 62 0.55 11.76 -32.27
N GLU A 63 -0.46 12.32 -32.94
CA GLU A 63 -1.15 11.68 -34.06
C GLU A 63 -0.70 12.20 -35.43
N GLY A 64 0.15 13.24 -35.47
CA GLY A 64 0.69 13.81 -36.70
C GLY A 64 -0.36 14.39 -37.66
N LEU A 65 -1.59 14.64 -37.20
CA LEU A 65 -2.68 15.07 -38.07
C LEU A 65 -2.50 16.52 -38.48
N GLY A 66 -2.62 16.82 -39.78
CA GLY A 66 -2.76 18.18 -40.31
C GLY A 66 -3.92 18.95 -39.67
N ALA A 67 -3.84 20.29 -39.58
CA ALA A 67 -4.93 21.13 -39.03
C ALA A 67 -6.30 20.82 -39.67
N ARG A 68 -6.33 20.68 -41.02
CA ARG A 68 -7.53 20.30 -41.78
C ARG A 68 -8.12 18.95 -41.38
N SER A 69 -7.28 17.99 -40.99
CA SER A 69 -7.71 16.65 -40.56
C SER A 69 -8.06 16.60 -39.07
N ALA A 70 -7.46 17.46 -38.25
CA ALA A 70 -7.70 17.53 -36.82
C ALA A 70 -8.99 18.31 -36.47
N ALA A 71 -9.31 19.36 -37.22
CA ALA A 71 -10.52 20.18 -37.02
C ALA A 71 -11.82 19.35 -36.96
N PRO A 72 -12.12 18.43 -37.91
CA PRO A 72 -13.33 17.62 -37.83
C PRO A 72 -13.31 16.63 -36.66
N VAL A 73 -12.15 16.15 -36.23
CA VAL A 73 -12.03 15.26 -35.06
C VAL A 73 -12.38 16.01 -33.76
N LEU A 74 -11.89 17.24 -33.62
CA LEU A 74 -12.22 18.11 -32.48
C LEU A 74 -13.70 18.50 -32.48
N ALA A 75 -14.25 18.86 -33.64
CA ALA A 75 -15.67 19.18 -33.78
C ALA A 75 -16.55 17.97 -33.41
N ALA A 76 -16.20 16.77 -33.89
CA ALA A 76 -16.90 15.54 -33.55
C ALA A 76 -16.80 15.18 -32.04
N ALA A 77 -15.75 15.66 -31.37
CA ALA A 77 -15.58 15.53 -29.92
C ALA A 77 -16.33 16.62 -29.11
N GLY A 78 -17.05 17.54 -29.78
CA GLY A 78 -17.84 18.59 -29.14
C GLY A 78 -17.06 19.88 -28.83
N VAL A 79 -15.88 20.07 -29.42
CA VAL A 79 -15.15 21.34 -29.30
C VAL A 79 -15.85 22.41 -30.12
N ALA A 80 -16.32 23.47 -29.46
CA ALA A 80 -17.12 24.53 -30.09
C ALA A 80 -16.35 25.33 -31.16
N ALA A 81 -15.07 25.61 -30.93
CA ALA A 81 -14.19 26.36 -31.83
C ALA A 81 -12.91 25.56 -32.13
N PRO A 82 -12.97 24.57 -33.04
CA PRO A 82 -11.84 23.68 -33.30
C PRO A 82 -10.64 24.42 -33.92
N GLU A 83 -10.89 25.41 -34.78
CA GLU A 83 -9.82 26.19 -35.43
C GLU A 83 -9.08 27.09 -34.43
N GLU A 84 -9.78 27.71 -33.49
CA GLU A 84 -9.14 28.49 -32.42
C GLU A 84 -8.26 27.60 -31.53
N ALA A 85 -8.75 26.41 -31.18
CA ALA A 85 -7.98 25.44 -30.41
C ALA A 85 -6.72 24.97 -31.17
N LEU A 86 -6.82 24.78 -32.48
CA LEU A 86 -5.68 24.42 -33.34
C LEU A 86 -4.67 25.55 -33.47
N HIS A 87 -5.13 26.79 -33.60
CA HIS A 87 -4.25 27.97 -33.66
C HIS A 87 -3.49 28.15 -32.34
N ALA A 88 -4.19 28.06 -31.22
CA ALA A 88 -3.57 28.14 -29.90
C ALA A 88 -2.61 26.97 -29.63
N ALA A 89 -2.93 25.77 -30.14
CA ALA A 89 -2.01 24.64 -30.06
C ALA A 89 -0.74 24.86 -30.89
N GLU A 90 -0.85 25.44 -32.09
CA GLU A 90 0.33 25.78 -32.91
C GLU A 90 1.20 26.85 -32.24
N HIS A 91 0.57 27.84 -31.59
CA HIS A 91 1.30 28.81 -30.78
C HIS A 91 2.04 28.13 -29.62
N LEU A 92 1.38 27.22 -28.90
CA LEU A 92 2.02 26.43 -27.84
C LEU A 92 3.21 25.62 -28.35
N ARG A 93 3.07 24.95 -29.51
CA ARG A 93 4.15 24.21 -30.19
C ARG A 93 5.37 25.11 -30.46
N SER A 94 5.14 26.34 -30.89
CA SER A 94 6.24 27.31 -31.13
C SER A 94 6.97 27.74 -29.86
N ILE A 95 6.27 27.79 -28.71
CA ILE A 95 6.86 28.14 -27.40
C ILE A 95 7.65 26.97 -26.83
N VAL A 96 7.09 25.77 -26.94
CA VAL A 96 7.64 24.53 -26.38
C VAL A 96 8.85 24.04 -27.18
N GLY A 97 8.80 24.15 -28.51
CA GLY A 97 9.88 23.74 -29.41
C GLY A 97 9.89 22.24 -29.73
N ALA A 98 10.62 21.88 -30.79
CA ALA A 98 10.63 20.52 -31.34
C ALA A 98 11.27 19.47 -30.42
N GLU A 99 12.25 19.86 -29.60
CA GLU A 99 12.89 18.93 -28.64
C GLU A 99 11.90 18.49 -27.56
N ALA A 100 11.14 19.43 -27.00
CA ALA A 100 10.12 19.11 -26.00
C ALA A 100 8.90 18.39 -26.62
N GLU A 101 8.56 18.64 -27.90
CA GLU A 101 7.61 17.78 -28.62
C GLU A 101 8.09 16.33 -28.72
N ALA A 102 9.39 16.10 -28.96
CA ALA A 102 9.96 14.76 -29.06
C ALA A 102 9.89 13.99 -27.73
N LEU A 103 9.91 14.68 -26.58
CA LEU A 103 9.74 14.06 -25.26
C LEU A 103 8.40 13.32 -25.15
N LEU A 104 7.34 13.79 -25.82
CA LEU A 104 6.04 13.10 -25.81
C LEU A 104 6.06 11.71 -26.45
N HIS A 105 7.07 11.42 -27.27
CA HIS A 105 7.30 10.09 -27.84
C HIS A 105 8.25 9.23 -27.00
N GLY A 106 8.83 9.81 -25.95
CA GLY A 106 9.72 9.15 -25.01
C GLY A 106 8.98 8.25 -24.01
N THR A 107 9.76 7.41 -23.31
CA THR A 107 9.24 6.43 -22.33
C THR A 107 8.74 7.07 -21.03
N GLU A 108 9.14 8.30 -20.78
CA GLU A 108 8.75 9.14 -19.66
C GLU A 108 7.24 9.48 -19.68
N PHE A 109 6.65 9.61 -20.86
CA PHE A 109 5.24 9.89 -21.08
C PHE A 109 4.44 8.64 -21.49
N ASP A 110 4.97 7.43 -21.26
CA ASP A 110 4.25 6.19 -21.54
C ASP A 110 2.99 6.06 -20.65
N PRO A 111 1.77 6.11 -21.23
CA PRO A 111 0.53 6.04 -20.46
C PRO A 111 0.34 4.68 -19.78
N CYS A 112 1.06 3.64 -20.22
CA CYS A 112 1.04 2.31 -19.64
C CYS A 112 1.99 2.15 -18.45
N VAL A 113 2.89 3.12 -18.21
CA VAL A 113 3.86 3.09 -17.11
C VAL A 113 3.51 4.15 -16.07
N VAL A 114 2.94 3.69 -14.95
CA VAL A 114 2.60 4.52 -13.81
C VAL A 114 3.31 4.04 -12.55
N GLN A 115 3.88 4.98 -11.80
CA GLN A 115 4.62 4.72 -10.57
C GLN A 115 3.80 5.17 -9.36
N ALA A 116 3.64 4.29 -8.38
CA ALA A 116 3.22 4.70 -7.05
C ALA A 116 4.43 5.36 -6.36
N ARG A 117 4.24 6.53 -5.73
CA ARG A 117 5.30 7.12 -4.90
C ARG A 117 5.73 6.06 -3.87
N PRO A 118 7.03 5.73 -3.73
CA PRO A 118 7.52 4.67 -2.83
C PRO A 118 7.02 4.82 -1.39
N THR A 119 6.74 6.05 -0.98
CA THR A 119 6.32 6.39 0.37
C THR A 119 4.83 6.22 0.63
N ASP A 120 3.96 6.14 -0.37
CA ASP A 120 2.51 6.20 -0.11
C ASP A 120 2.00 4.94 0.60
N LEU A 121 2.32 3.76 0.06
CA LEU A 121 1.99 2.47 0.67
C LEU A 121 2.67 2.27 2.03
N LEU A 122 3.96 2.60 2.14
CA LEU A 122 4.73 2.46 3.38
C LEU A 122 4.22 3.40 4.47
N ARG A 123 3.93 4.66 4.12
CA ARG A 123 3.38 5.67 5.04
C ARG A 123 1.99 5.28 5.51
N ARG A 124 1.16 4.70 4.65
CA ARG A 124 -0.16 4.16 5.02
C ARG A 124 -0.06 2.96 5.95
N ARG A 125 0.85 2.02 5.67
CA ARG A 125 1.11 0.87 6.57
C ARG A 125 1.62 1.34 7.93
N ARG A 126 2.44 2.39 7.98
CA ARG A 126 2.88 3.00 9.24
C ARG A 126 1.72 3.66 9.98
N ARG A 127 0.90 4.49 9.31
CA ARG A 127 -0.27 5.15 9.92
C ARG A 127 -1.27 4.15 10.51
N THR A 128 -1.61 3.09 9.77
CA THR A 128 -2.51 2.04 10.25
C THR A 128 -1.97 1.29 11.46
N ARG A 129 -0.67 0.98 11.47
CA ARG A 129 0.01 0.42 12.65
C ARG A 129 -0.02 1.38 13.83
N LEU A 130 0.26 2.67 13.61
CA LEU A 130 0.23 3.69 14.67
C LEU A 130 -1.18 3.88 15.22
N THR A 131 -2.22 3.94 14.38
CA THR A 131 -3.62 4.04 14.85
C THR A 131 -4.02 2.80 15.63
N ALA A 132 -3.60 1.60 15.21
CA ALA A 132 -3.86 0.37 15.94
C ALA A 132 -3.15 0.36 17.31
N LEU A 133 -1.90 0.81 17.37
CA LEU A 133 -1.16 0.95 18.64
C LEU A 133 -1.82 1.95 19.59
N VAL A 134 -2.24 3.11 19.09
CA VAL A 134 -2.96 4.11 19.89
C VAL A 134 -4.29 3.55 20.39
N ALA A 135 -5.06 2.87 19.53
CA ALA A 135 -6.30 2.24 19.94
C ALA A 135 -6.08 1.15 21.01
N ALA A 136 -5.06 0.30 20.84
CA ALA A 136 -4.70 -0.72 21.83
C ALA A 136 -4.30 -0.08 23.16
N ALA A 137 -3.53 1.01 23.14
CA ALA A 137 -3.15 1.74 24.34
C ALA A 137 -4.37 2.36 25.06
N LEU A 138 -5.35 2.89 24.32
CA LEU A 138 -6.61 3.40 24.88
C LEU A 138 -7.48 2.30 25.51
N VAL A 139 -7.54 1.12 24.88
CA VAL A 139 -8.24 -0.04 25.45
C VAL A 139 -7.54 -0.51 26.72
N LEU A 140 -6.20 -0.61 26.71
CA LEU A 140 -5.41 -0.98 27.88
C LEU A 140 -5.56 0.03 29.02
N SER A 141 -5.51 1.34 28.74
CA SER A 141 -5.67 2.36 29.77
C SER A 141 -7.09 2.38 30.37
N ALA A 142 -8.13 2.15 29.56
CA ALA A 142 -9.49 1.98 30.06
C ALA A 142 -9.64 0.72 30.94
N SER A 143 -8.96 -0.38 30.58
CA SER A 143 -8.95 -1.61 31.40
C SER A 143 -8.14 -1.45 32.70
N ALA A 144 -7.06 -0.67 32.70
CA ALA A 144 -6.32 -0.35 33.93
C ALA A 144 -7.14 0.59 34.84
N GLY A 145 -7.87 1.56 34.27
CA GLY A 145 -8.75 2.44 35.04
C GLY A 145 -9.88 1.69 35.76
N THR A 146 -10.42 0.63 35.13
CA THR A 146 -11.40 -0.24 35.78
C THR A 146 -10.78 -1.13 36.86
N LEU A 147 -9.54 -1.60 36.69
CA LEU A 147 -8.82 -2.36 37.72
C LEU A 147 -8.36 -1.51 38.91
N VAL A 148 -8.01 -0.23 38.71
CA VAL A 148 -7.65 0.68 39.82
C VAL A 148 -8.88 1.04 40.68
N ALA A 149 -10.09 0.98 40.11
CA ALA A 149 -11.33 1.14 40.85
C ALA A 149 -11.67 -0.09 41.73
N LEU A 150 -11.16 -1.28 41.39
CA LEU A 150 -11.13 -2.41 42.31
C LEU A 150 -9.94 -2.22 43.25
N ARG A 151 -10.18 -1.97 44.54
CA ARG A 151 -9.08 -1.94 45.50
C ARG A 151 -8.37 -3.30 45.45
N PRO A 152 -7.07 -3.37 45.13
CA PRO A 152 -6.35 -4.62 45.30
C PRO A 152 -6.36 -4.96 46.79
N GLU A 153 -6.81 -6.16 47.12
CA GLU A 153 -6.57 -6.78 48.43
C GLU A 153 -5.06 -6.70 48.71
N PRO A 154 -4.65 -6.38 49.96
CA PRO A 154 -3.25 -6.33 50.33
C PRO A 154 -2.52 -7.60 49.87
N PRO A 155 -1.31 -7.47 49.28
CA PRO A 155 -0.58 -8.61 48.78
C PRO A 155 -0.37 -9.59 49.93
N GLU A 156 -0.74 -10.86 49.71
CA GLU A 156 -0.37 -11.91 50.65
C GLU A 156 1.15 -11.87 50.84
N PRO A 157 1.62 -12.03 52.09
CA PRO A 157 3.04 -11.99 52.37
C PRO A 157 3.77 -12.99 51.49
N ALA A 158 4.84 -12.54 50.85
CA ALA A 158 5.65 -13.39 49.99
C ALA A 158 6.04 -14.66 50.78
N PRO A 159 5.85 -15.85 50.20
CA PRO A 159 6.16 -17.08 50.90
C PRO A 159 7.64 -17.04 51.32
N PRO A 160 7.98 -17.50 52.54
CA PRO A 160 9.35 -17.45 53.02
C PRO A 160 10.27 -18.17 52.02
N VAL A 161 11.53 -17.74 51.91
CA VAL A 161 12.51 -18.34 50.99
C VAL A 161 12.60 -19.87 51.15
N THR A 162 12.34 -20.37 52.35
CA THR A 162 12.21 -21.81 52.66
C THR A 162 11.04 -22.49 51.96
N ALA A 163 9.89 -21.82 51.80
CA ALA A 163 8.74 -22.35 51.06
C ALA A 163 9.01 -22.36 49.55
N LEU A 164 9.71 -21.36 48.99
CA LEU A 164 10.14 -21.38 47.60
C LEU A 164 11.22 -22.45 47.35
N ALA A 165 12.15 -22.63 48.29
CA ALA A 165 13.14 -23.70 48.24
C ALA A 165 12.48 -25.08 48.34
N ALA A 166 11.49 -25.26 49.22
CA ALA A 166 10.72 -26.50 49.34
C ALA A 166 9.87 -26.78 48.08
N ALA A 167 9.28 -25.74 47.47
CA ALA A 167 8.55 -25.87 46.22
C ALA A 167 9.49 -26.27 45.05
N SER A 168 10.67 -25.66 44.97
CA SER A 168 11.70 -25.99 43.99
C SER A 168 12.26 -27.41 44.18
N ALA A 169 12.48 -27.81 45.43
CA ALA A 169 12.90 -29.17 45.78
C ALA A 169 11.82 -30.20 45.39
N ARG A 170 10.54 -29.89 45.62
CA ARG A 170 9.42 -30.75 45.20
C ARG A 170 9.26 -30.79 43.67
N ALA A 171 9.52 -29.70 42.97
CA ALA A 171 9.44 -29.65 41.51
C ALA A 171 10.55 -30.45 40.82
N THR A 172 11.69 -30.62 41.49
CA THR A 172 12.85 -31.39 40.98
C THR A 172 12.86 -32.83 41.49
N ASP A 173 11.93 -33.22 42.38
CA ASP A 173 11.85 -34.57 42.92
C ASP A 173 11.32 -35.54 41.84
N PRO A 174 12.13 -36.55 41.45
CA PRO A 174 11.80 -37.48 40.37
C PRO A 174 10.48 -38.23 40.57
N ARG A 175 10.03 -38.39 41.82
CA ARG A 175 8.80 -39.12 42.17
C ARG A 175 7.53 -38.37 41.77
N PHE A 176 7.61 -37.07 41.52
CA PHE A 176 6.47 -36.24 41.11
C PHE A 176 6.50 -35.90 39.61
N LEU A 177 7.41 -36.49 38.83
CA LEU A 177 7.46 -36.29 37.39
C LEU A 177 6.29 -37.00 36.71
N VAL A 178 5.51 -36.24 35.93
CA VAL A 178 4.40 -36.76 35.12
C VAL A 178 4.75 -36.60 33.64
N ARG A 179 4.41 -37.61 32.83
CA ARG A 179 4.57 -37.53 31.37
C ARG A 179 3.40 -36.80 30.73
N THR A 180 3.71 -35.79 29.91
CA THR A 180 2.71 -35.07 29.11
C THR A 180 2.45 -35.83 27.80
N PRO A 181 1.19 -35.88 27.30
CA PRO A 181 0.88 -36.46 26.00
C PRO A 181 1.70 -35.84 24.85
N PRO A 182 2.20 -36.62 23.90
CA PRO A 182 3.12 -36.15 22.86
C PRO A 182 2.47 -35.23 21.81
N GLU A 183 1.15 -35.04 21.83
CA GLU A 183 0.42 -34.16 20.91
C GLU A 183 0.26 -32.73 21.46
N ARG A 184 0.48 -32.51 22.76
CA ARG A 184 0.25 -31.21 23.43
C ARG A 184 1.07 -30.04 22.88
N TRP A 185 2.16 -30.30 22.15
CA TRP A 185 3.00 -29.26 21.56
C TRP A 185 2.29 -28.47 20.45
N SER A 186 1.31 -29.08 19.74
CA SER A 186 0.63 -28.43 18.61
C SER A 186 -0.25 -27.25 19.03
N ASP A 187 -0.68 -27.25 20.30
CA ASP A 187 -1.72 -26.34 20.81
C ASP A 187 -1.15 -25.29 21.78
N THR A 188 0.18 -25.20 21.90
CA THR A 188 0.82 -24.31 22.88
C THR A 188 1.44 -23.08 22.20
N ALA A 189 1.15 -21.89 22.73
CA ALA A 189 1.75 -20.63 22.29
C ALA A 189 3.15 -20.37 22.92
N ARG A 190 3.61 -21.28 23.79
CA ARG A 190 4.92 -21.19 24.45
C ARG A 190 6.03 -21.75 23.55
N VAL A 191 7.12 -21.00 23.45
CA VAL A 191 8.29 -21.30 22.59
C VAL A 191 9.43 -21.93 23.40
N ASP A 192 9.16 -22.48 24.59
CA ASP A 192 10.16 -23.17 25.40
C ASP A 192 10.25 -24.66 25.04
N LEU A 193 11.42 -25.25 25.28
CA LEU A 193 11.72 -26.63 24.89
C LEU A 193 11.04 -27.68 25.79
N THR A 194 10.33 -27.26 26.84
CA THR A 194 9.69 -28.15 27.83
C THR A 194 8.48 -28.92 27.29
N GLN A 195 7.92 -28.47 26.16
CA GLN A 195 6.71 -29.05 25.55
C GLN A 195 7.00 -29.94 24.35
N TRP A 196 8.25 -30.04 23.90
CA TRP A 196 8.60 -30.87 22.74
C TRP A 196 8.65 -32.36 23.12
N PRO A 197 8.14 -33.27 22.27
CA PRO A 197 8.24 -34.70 22.53
C PRO A 197 9.71 -35.15 22.48
N ALA A 198 10.10 -36.00 23.42
CA ALA A 198 11.42 -36.61 23.43
C ALA A 198 11.62 -37.48 22.17
N ARG A 199 12.80 -37.37 21.53
CA ARG A 199 13.14 -38.09 20.30
C ARG A 199 14.39 -38.96 20.49
N GLY A 200 14.49 -40.03 19.70
CA GLY A 200 15.64 -40.95 19.69
C GLY A 200 15.46 -42.18 20.58
N GLU A 201 16.51 -42.98 20.68
CA GLU A 201 16.45 -44.32 21.29
C GLU A 201 16.48 -44.31 22.83
N ARG A 202 16.80 -43.16 23.45
CA ARG A 202 16.94 -43.00 24.91
C ARG A 202 15.70 -42.41 25.59
N THR A 203 14.54 -42.47 24.96
CA THR A 203 13.27 -41.94 25.52
C THR A 203 12.81 -42.66 26.79
N GLY A 204 13.38 -43.83 27.09
CA GLY A 204 13.15 -44.59 28.33
C GLY A 204 14.27 -44.51 29.35
N ASP A 205 15.30 -43.69 29.15
CA ASP A 205 16.45 -43.63 30.07
C ASP A 205 16.09 -42.91 31.38
N THR A 206 16.12 -43.64 32.48
CA THR A 206 15.83 -43.14 33.83
C THR A 206 17.07 -43.04 34.71
N ALA A 207 18.28 -43.25 34.16
CA ALA A 207 19.52 -43.28 34.94
C ALA A 207 19.86 -41.93 35.60
N LEU A 208 19.27 -40.84 35.11
CA LEU A 208 19.44 -39.48 35.65
C LEU A 208 18.32 -39.06 36.61
N LEU A 209 17.37 -39.95 36.91
CA LEU A 209 16.21 -39.70 37.78
C LEU A 209 16.39 -40.29 39.19
N SER A 210 17.60 -40.70 39.56
CA SER A 210 17.97 -41.25 40.87
C SER A 210 18.56 -40.19 41.80
#